data_AF-A0A6B1G5F1-F1
#
_entry.id   AF-A0A6B1G5F1-F1
#
_cell.length_a   1.000
_cell.length_b   1.000
_cell.length_c   1.000
_cell.angle_alpha   90.00
_cell.angle_beta   90.00
_cell.angle_gamma   90.00
#
_symmetry.space_group_name_H-M   'P 1'
#
loop_
_entity.id
_entity.type
_entity.pdbx_description
1 polymer ?
#
loop_
_entity_poly.entity_id
_entity_poly.type
_entity_poly.pdbx_seq_one_letter_code
_entity_poly.pdbx_strand_id
1 'polypeptide(L)'
;MSYDAVVIGAGVIGTAVTYELAQRGWRVVGVDRNPGAGQGSTSSSSAIVRFTYSTRAGVAMSYEGLQYWLNWPAHIGDCDEAGFTTFTKCGMLTLISGDGPHLLPVPHFEALGVPYEVWDRDEAVARLGHLDLSRFGPP
;
A
#
# COMPACT_ATOMS: atom_id res chain seq x y z
N MET A 1 32.59 15.88 2.19
CA MET A 1 31.79 14.83 2.86
C MET A 1 31.82 13.58 1.99
N SER A 2 31.90 12.38 2.59
CA SER A 2 31.77 11.11 1.87
C SER A 2 30.49 10.41 2.31
N TYR A 3 29.76 9.86 1.35
CA TYR A 3 28.56 9.06 1.55
C TYR A 3 28.81 7.65 1.00
N ASP A 4 28.20 6.66 1.63
CA ASP A 4 28.26 5.26 1.21
C ASP A 4 27.18 4.95 0.14
N ALA A 5 26.09 5.74 0.12
CA ALA A 5 25.04 5.66 -0.89
C ALA A 5 24.40 7.03 -1.18
N VAL A 6 23.95 7.21 -2.42
CA VAL A 6 23.13 8.37 -2.84
C VAL A 6 21.81 7.83 -3.41
N VAL A 7 20.69 8.28 -2.86
CA VAL A 7 19.34 7.91 -3.32
C VAL A 7 18.76 9.09 -4.09
N ILE A 8 18.43 8.88 -5.37
CA ILE A 8 17.85 9.91 -6.23
C ILE A 8 16.32 9.75 -6.22
N GLY A 9 15.64 10.76 -5.71
CA GLY A 9 14.20 10.80 -5.44
C GLY A 9 13.91 10.57 -3.96
N ALA A 10 13.14 11.47 -3.36
CA ALA A 10 12.62 11.46 -1.98
C ALA A 10 11.09 11.31 -1.97
N GLY A 11 10.53 10.55 -2.90
CA GLY A 11 9.18 9.98 -2.77
C GLY A 11 9.17 8.76 -1.84
N VAL A 12 8.01 8.14 -1.63
CA VAL A 12 7.83 7.03 -0.66
C VAL A 12 8.85 5.90 -0.79
N ILE A 13 9.24 5.53 -2.01
CA ILE A 13 10.24 4.48 -2.25
C ILE A 13 11.62 4.97 -1.81
N GLY A 14 12.02 6.17 -2.25
CA GLY A 14 13.34 6.71 -1.97
C GLY A 14 13.55 7.05 -0.49
N THR A 15 12.52 7.56 0.19
CA THR A 15 12.56 7.79 1.64
C THR A 15 12.63 6.47 2.41
N ALA A 16 11.86 5.44 2.01
CA ALA A 16 11.96 4.12 2.62
C ALA A 16 13.37 3.52 2.45
N VAL A 17 13.94 3.57 1.25
CA VAL A 17 15.31 3.08 1.00
C VAL A 17 16.34 3.86 1.82
N THR A 18 16.22 5.19 1.85
CA THR A 18 17.11 6.05 2.64
C THR A 18 17.03 5.71 4.13
N TYR A 19 15.81 5.56 4.66
CA TYR A 19 15.56 5.20 6.05
C TYR A 19 16.18 3.84 6.40
N GLU A 20 15.88 2.81 5.60
CA GLU A 20 16.37 1.45 5.82
C GLU A 20 17.91 1.36 5.75
N LEU A 21 18.55 2.07 4.82
CA LEU A 21 20.01 2.13 4.74
C LEU A 21 20.61 2.84 5.95
N ALA A 22 20.03 3.97 6.37
CA ALA A 22 20.48 4.72 7.54
C ALA A 22 20.37 3.88 8.83
N GLN A 23 19.26 3.14 9.01
CA GLN A 23 19.08 2.22 10.14
C GLN A 23 20.13 1.09 10.17
N ARG A 24 20.70 0.73 9.02
CA ARG A 24 21.80 -0.24 8.90
C ARG A 24 23.19 0.39 9.06
N GLY A 25 23.27 1.66 9.45
CA GLY A 25 24.52 2.38 9.71
C GLY A 25 25.21 2.98 8.49
N TRP A 26 24.54 3.00 7.32
CA TRP A 26 25.10 3.60 6.12
C TRP A 26 25.01 5.12 6.18
N ARG A 27 26.06 5.82 5.73
CA ARG A 27 25.99 7.27 5.47
C ARG A 27 25.34 7.49 4.13
N VAL A 28 24.02 7.62 4.13
CA VAL A 28 23.21 7.83 2.93
C VAL A 28 22.76 9.29 2.82
N VAL A 29 22.65 9.79 1.59
CA VAL A 29 21.99 11.06 1.29
C VAL A 29 20.90 10.87 0.25
N GLY A 30 19.72 11.40 0.54
CA GLY A 30 18.63 11.52 -0.42
C GLY A 30 18.71 12.86 -1.15
N VAL A 31 18.54 12.84 -2.47
CA VAL A 31 18.45 14.06 -3.30
C VAL A 31 17.14 14.04 -4.08
N ASP A 32 16.40 15.14 -4.08
CA ASP A 32 15.16 15.28 -4.85
C ASP A 32 15.15 16.63 -5.58
N ARG A 33 14.44 16.69 -6.70
CA ARG A 33 14.24 17.94 -7.47
C ARG A 33 13.20 18.84 -6.82
N ASN A 34 12.26 18.27 -6.08
CA ASN A 34 11.16 18.98 -5.46
C ASN A 34 11.58 19.62 -4.13
N PRO A 35 10.88 20.66 -3.66
CA PRO A 35 11.24 21.39 -2.44
C PRO A 35 11.13 20.58 -1.14
N GLY A 36 10.49 19.41 -1.17
CA GLY A 36 10.33 18.56 0.02
C GLY A 36 10.07 17.11 -0.35
N ALA A 37 10.32 16.22 0.61
CA ALA A 37 10.03 14.80 0.49
C ALA A 37 8.53 14.55 0.23
N GLY A 38 8.22 13.55 -0.59
CA GLY A 38 6.85 13.16 -0.91
C GLY A 38 6.10 14.10 -1.86
N GLN A 39 6.66 15.25 -2.25
CA GLN A 39 6.01 16.28 -3.10
C GLN A 39 5.84 15.87 -4.58
N GLY A 40 6.05 14.60 -4.93
CA GLY A 40 5.79 14.02 -6.25
C GLY A 40 4.49 13.23 -6.30
N SER A 41 4.49 12.09 -6.98
CA SER A 41 3.32 11.19 -7.06
C SER A 41 2.87 10.66 -5.69
N THR A 42 3.76 10.61 -4.70
CA THR A 42 3.45 10.19 -3.32
C THR A 42 2.34 11.04 -2.70
N SER A 43 2.41 12.38 -2.80
CA SER A 43 1.37 13.28 -2.28
C SER A 43 0.09 13.27 -3.12
N SER A 44 0.14 12.72 -4.34
CA SER A 44 -1.01 12.62 -5.25
C SER A 44 -1.75 11.28 -5.15
N SER A 45 -1.39 10.42 -4.20
CA SER A 45 -2.02 9.11 -4.03
C SER A 45 -3.33 9.18 -3.23
N SER A 46 -4.21 8.20 -3.41
CA SER A 46 -5.40 8.00 -2.56
C SER A 46 -5.07 7.28 -1.24
N ALA A 47 -3.79 6.99 -0.95
CA ALA A 47 -3.31 6.33 0.26
C ALA A 47 -3.96 4.97 0.60
N ILE A 48 -4.45 4.23 -0.40
CA ILE A 48 -5.06 2.91 -0.20
C ILE A 48 -3.97 1.83 -0.06
N VAL A 49 -3.98 1.11 1.06
CA VAL A 49 -3.21 -0.12 1.23
C VAL A 49 -4.06 -1.30 0.75
N ARG A 50 -3.58 -2.02 -0.28
CA ARG A 50 -4.28 -3.16 -0.89
C ARG A 50 -3.31 -4.21 -1.41
N PHE A 51 -3.82 -5.43 -1.61
CA PHE A 51 -3.02 -6.58 -2.03
C PHE A 51 -3.38 -7.10 -3.43
N THR A 52 -4.32 -6.45 -4.13
CA THR A 52 -4.90 -6.90 -5.41
C THR A 52 -3.96 -6.70 -6.61
N TYR A 53 -2.86 -7.46 -6.64
CA TYR A 53 -1.89 -7.49 -7.75
C TYR A 53 -1.98 -8.82 -8.52
N SER A 54 -1.65 -8.79 -9.81
CA SER A 54 -1.69 -9.96 -10.69
C SER A 54 -0.48 -10.89 -10.57
N THR A 55 0.53 -10.51 -9.77
CA THR A 55 1.76 -11.28 -9.59
C THR A 55 1.98 -11.65 -8.13
N ARG A 56 2.52 -12.85 -7.89
CA ARG A 56 2.86 -13.32 -6.54
C ARG A 56 3.77 -12.35 -5.79
N ALA A 57 4.77 -11.80 -6.46
CA ALA A 57 5.71 -10.85 -5.87
C ALA A 57 5.01 -9.55 -5.42
N GLY A 58 4.05 -9.03 -6.22
CA GLY A 58 3.28 -7.85 -5.85
C GLY A 58 2.37 -8.10 -4.63
N VAL A 59 1.69 -9.25 -4.60
CA VAL A 59 0.86 -9.64 -3.45
C VAL A 59 1.72 -9.85 -2.20
N ALA A 60 2.83 -10.58 -2.31
CA ALA A 60 3.72 -10.84 -1.18
C ALA A 60 4.28 -9.55 -0.59
N MET A 61 4.85 -8.67 -1.43
CA MET A 61 5.44 -7.40 -1.00
C MET A 61 4.40 -6.49 -0.32
N SER A 62 3.19 -6.40 -0.88
CA SER A 62 2.15 -5.56 -0.30
C SER A 62 1.59 -6.13 1.01
N TYR A 63 1.45 -7.45 1.13
CA TYR A 63 0.97 -8.09 2.35
C TYR A 63 2.00 -8.08 3.48
N GLU A 64 3.29 -8.24 3.16
CA GLU A 64 4.39 -7.98 4.10
C GLU A 64 4.40 -6.50 4.52
N GLY A 65 4.21 -5.60 3.55
CA GLY A 65 4.06 -4.16 3.76
C GLY A 65 3.02 -3.78 4.82
N LEU A 66 1.91 -4.53 4.91
CA LEU A 66 0.87 -4.31 5.92
C LEU A 66 1.41 -4.43 7.35
N GLN A 67 2.38 -5.31 7.60
CA GLN A 67 2.89 -5.54 8.96
C GLN A 67 3.59 -4.30 9.52
N TYR A 68 4.29 -3.55 8.66
CA TYR A 68 4.87 -2.26 9.03
C TYR A 68 3.79 -1.25 9.40
N TRP A 69 2.70 -1.17 8.63
CA TRP A 69 1.58 -0.27 8.93
C TRP A 69 0.86 -0.61 10.24
N LEU A 70 0.70 -1.91 10.54
CA LEU A 70 0.07 -2.36 11.79
C LEU A 70 0.89 -2.03 13.04
N ASN A 71 2.20 -1.83 12.88
CA ASN A 71 3.11 -1.49 13.98
C ASN A 71 4.03 -0.32 13.63
N TRP A 72 3.44 0.71 13.01
CA TRP A 72 4.21 1.82 12.41
C TRP A 72 5.13 2.55 13.39
N PRO A 73 4.71 2.89 14.64
CA PRO A 73 5.59 3.51 15.60
C PRO A 73 6.82 2.65 15.95
N ALA A 74 6.64 1.33 16.11
CA ALA A 74 7.77 0.45 16.41
C ALA A 74 8.74 0.31 15.23
N HIS A 75 8.24 0.45 13.99
CA HIS A 75 9.09 0.43 12.80
C HIS A 75 9.87 1.72 12.64
N ILE A 76 9.22 2.88 12.77
CA ILE A 76 9.85 4.20 12.55
C ILE A 76 10.74 4.63 13.72
N GLY A 77 10.40 4.24 14.96
CA GLY A 77 11.09 4.66 16.17
C GLY A 77 10.51 5.97 16.70
N ASP A 78 11.24 7.07 16.53
CA ASP A 78 10.81 8.40 16.99
C ASP A 78 10.09 9.17 15.87
N CYS A 79 9.12 10.00 16.22
CA CYS A 79 8.48 10.94 15.31
C CYS A 79 8.90 12.38 15.61
N ASP A 80 8.72 13.26 14.62
CA ASP A 80 8.82 14.69 14.82
C ASP A 80 7.54 15.27 15.46
N GLU A 81 7.45 16.60 15.53
CA GLU A 81 6.32 17.33 16.08
C GLU A 81 4.99 17.07 15.34
N ALA A 82 5.03 16.58 14.09
CA ALA A 82 3.83 16.25 13.33
C ALA A 82 3.22 14.89 13.74
N GLY A 83 3.96 14.07 14.48
CA GLY A 83 3.51 12.76 14.94
C GLY A 83 3.54 11.67 13.86
N PHE A 84 3.07 10.49 14.21
CA PHE A 84 3.02 9.36 13.28
C PHE A 84 1.86 9.47 12.28
N THR A 85 2.11 9.07 11.04
CA THR A 85 1.05 8.69 10.11
C THR A 85 0.27 7.50 10.68
N THR A 86 -1.05 7.53 10.57
CA THR A 86 -1.95 6.49 11.07
C THR A 86 -2.46 5.59 9.94
N PHE A 87 -2.56 4.30 10.22
CA PHE A 87 -3.22 3.34 9.33
C PHE A 87 -4.61 3.00 9.89
N THR A 88 -5.64 3.24 9.10
CA THR A 88 -7.01 2.85 9.41
C THR A 88 -7.34 1.54 8.72
N LYS A 89 -7.51 0.47 9.49
CA LYS A 89 -7.94 -0.83 8.95
C LYS A 89 -9.44 -0.80 8.60
N CYS A 90 -9.76 -0.37 7.37
CA CYS A 90 -11.13 -0.27 6.86
C CYS A 90 -11.53 -1.36 5.84
N GLY A 91 -10.59 -2.24 5.47
CA GLY A 91 -10.82 -3.26 4.43
C GLY A 91 -10.83 -2.68 3.01
N MET A 92 -11.05 -3.54 2.02
CA MET A 92 -11.20 -3.17 0.62
C MET A 92 -12.23 -4.07 -0.05
N LEU A 93 -13.17 -3.48 -0.77
CA LEU A 93 -14.07 -4.20 -1.66
C LEU A 93 -13.59 -4.07 -3.10
N THR A 94 -13.52 -5.19 -3.82
CA THR A 94 -13.35 -5.19 -5.28
C THR A 94 -14.63 -5.72 -5.90
N LEU A 95 -15.28 -4.91 -6.74
CA LEU A 95 -16.46 -5.36 -7.48
C LEU A 95 -16.03 -6.28 -8.63
N ILE A 96 -16.67 -7.44 -8.70
CA ILE A 96 -16.40 -8.49 -9.68
C ILE A 96 -17.54 -8.45 -10.71
N SER A 97 -17.20 -8.23 -11.98
CA SER A 97 -18.15 -8.29 -13.09
C SER A 97 -17.57 -9.18 -14.18
N GLY A 98 -18.13 -10.38 -14.35
CA GLY A 98 -17.63 -11.40 -15.28
C GLY A 98 -16.21 -11.89 -14.98
N ASP A 99 -15.59 -12.52 -15.98
CA ASP A 99 -14.24 -13.07 -15.90
C ASP A 99 -13.20 -12.00 -16.30
N GLY A 100 -12.87 -11.13 -15.35
CA GLY A 100 -11.95 -10.02 -15.56
C GLY A 100 -10.68 -10.08 -14.70
N PRO A 101 -9.79 -9.09 -14.84
CA PRO A 101 -8.49 -9.07 -14.17
C PRO A 101 -8.60 -9.00 -12.64
N HIS A 102 -9.77 -8.68 -12.09
CA HIS A 102 -10.05 -8.67 -10.65
C HIS A 102 -9.92 -10.04 -9.99
N LEU A 103 -9.96 -11.15 -10.73
CA LEU A 103 -9.74 -12.50 -10.20
C LEU A 103 -8.27 -12.94 -10.20
N LEU A 104 -7.39 -12.26 -10.95
CA LEU A 104 -5.96 -12.60 -11.05
C LEU A 104 -5.21 -12.63 -9.69
N PRO A 105 -5.58 -11.84 -8.66
CA PRO A 105 -4.92 -11.91 -7.36
C PRO A 105 -5.30 -13.14 -6.52
N VAL A 106 -6.46 -13.77 -6.76
CA VAL A 106 -7.03 -14.79 -5.86
C VAL A 106 -6.11 -15.99 -5.63
N PRO A 107 -5.51 -16.61 -6.67
CA PRO A 107 -4.58 -17.71 -6.44
C PRO A 107 -3.35 -17.32 -5.61
N HIS A 108 -2.92 -16.05 -5.67
CA HIS A 108 -1.82 -15.54 -4.86
C HIS A 108 -2.24 -15.29 -3.41
N PHE A 109 -3.49 -14.89 -3.16
CA PHE A 109 -4.04 -14.80 -1.81
C PHE A 109 -4.07 -16.16 -1.13
N GLU A 110 -4.58 -17.18 -1.82
CA GLU A 110 -4.60 -18.56 -1.34
C GLU A 110 -3.18 -19.06 -1.04
N ALA A 111 -2.25 -18.87 -1.98
CA ALA A 111 -0.87 -19.33 -1.83
C ALA A 111 -0.07 -18.63 -0.72
N LEU A 112 -0.43 -17.39 -0.37
CA LEU A 112 0.25 -16.57 0.65
C LEU A 112 -0.52 -16.47 1.96
N GLY A 113 -1.72 -17.05 2.04
CA GLY A 113 -2.58 -16.98 3.23
C GLY A 113 -3.16 -15.60 3.50
N VAL A 114 -3.34 -14.76 2.47
CA VAL A 114 -3.97 -13.44 2.60
C VAL A 114 -5.46 -13.65 2.87
N PRO A 115 -6.03 -13.15 3.99
CA PRO A 115 -7.45 -13.33 4.27
C PRO A 115 -8.32 -12.53 3.28
N TYR A 116 -9.32 -13.18 2.70
CA TYR A 116 -10.35 -12.55 1.89
C TYR A 116 -11.69 -13.29 2.04
N GLU A 117 -12.77 -12.62 1.67
CA GLU A 117 -14.10 -13.20 1.58
C GLU A 117 -14.63 -12.97 0.16
N VAL A 118 -15.47 -13.90 -0.31
CA VAL A 118 -16.22 -13.74 -1.55
C VAL A 118 -17.67 -13.57 -1.17
N TRP A 119 -18.23 -12.39 -1.47
CA TRP A 119 -19.63 -12.09 -1.21
C TRP A 119 -20.42 -12.19 -2.50
N ASP A 120 -21.62 -12.77 -2.41
CA ASP A 120 -22.62 -12.59 -3.44
C ASP A 120 -23.27 -11.20 -3.35
N ARG A 121 -24.21 -10.94 -4.26
CA ARG A 121 -24.92 -9.66 -4.32
C ARG A 121 -25.71 -9.36 -3.04
N ASP A 122 -26.40 -10.36 -2.51
CA ASP A 122 -27.30 -10.18 -1.37
C ASP A 122 -26.49 -9.90 -0.09
N GLU A 123 -25.37 -10.60 0.09
CA GLU A 123 -24.44 -10.35 1.19
C GLU A 123 -23.78 -8.97 1.09
N ALA A 124 -23.37 -8.54 -0.11
CA ALA A 124 -22.80 -7.21 -0.31
C ALA A 124 -23.80 -6.09 0.06
N VAL A 125 -25.07 -6.21 -0.34
CA VAL A 125 -26.12 -5.26 0.04
C VAL A 125 -26.40 -5.29 1.54
N ALA A 126 -26.44 -6.47 2.15
CA ALA A 126 -26.67 -6.60 3.60
C ALA A 126 -25.56 -5.97 4.44
N ARG A 127 -24.30 -6.14 4.03
CA ARG A 127 -23.12 -5.59 4.75
C ARG A 127 -22.86 -4.12 4.44
N LEU A 128 -23.15 -3.70 3.20
CA LEU A 128 -22.85 -2.36 2.69
C LEU A 128 -24.10 -1.77 2.03
N GLY A 129 -25.16 -1.55 2.80
CA GLY A 129 -26.47 -1.11 2.33
C GLY A 129 -26.53 0.26 1.63
N HIS A 130 -25.40 0.96 1.50
CA HIS A 130 -25.27 2.19 0.72
C HIS A 130 -24.70 1.96 -0.69
N LEU A 131 -24.28 0.74 -1.04
CA LEU A 131 -23.82 0.39 -2.38
C LEU A 131 -25.00 0.15 -3.31
N ASP A 132 -25.09 0.97 -4.36
CA ASP A 132 -25.95 0.67 -5.50
C ASP A 132 -25.22 -0.29 -6.45
N LEU A 133 -25.70 -1.53 -6.52
CA LEU A 133 -25.13 -2.59 -7.37
C LEU A 133 -25.83 -2.70 -8.73
N SER A 134 -26.62 -1.70 -9.12
CA SER A 134 -27.19 -1.64 -10.47
C SER A 134 -26.11 -1.37 -11.52
N ARG A 135 -26.36 -1.83 -12.75
CA ARG A 135 -25.39 -1.73 -13.85
C ARG A 135 -25.74 -0.53 -14.72
N PHE A 136 -24.83 0.45 -14.78
CA PHE A 136 -25.02 1.69 -15.55
C PHE A 136 -24.22 1.75 -16.87
N GLY A 137 -23.47 0.69 -17.22
CA GLY A 137 -22.64 0.57 -18.44
C GLY A 137 -22.91 -0.71 -19.23
N PRO A 138 -22.44 -0.85 -20.49
CA PRO A 138 -22.98 -1.77 -21.51
C PRO A 138 -22.92 -3.25 -21.11
N PRO A 139 -23.75 -4.13 -21.73
CA PRO A 139 -24.05 -5.52 -21.35
C PRO A 139 -22.85 -6.48 -21.27
#